data_AF-A0A9D7DBJ6-F1
#
_entry.id   AF-A0A9D7DBJ6-F1
#
_cell.length_a   1.000
_cell.length_b   1.000
_cell.length_c   1.000
_cell.angle_alpha   90.00
_cell.angle_beta   90.00
_cell.angle_gamma   90.00
#
_symmetry.space_group_name_H-M   'P 1'
#
loop_
_entity.id
_entity.type
_entity.pdbx_description
1 polymer ?
#
loop_
_entity_poly.entity_id
_entity_poly.type
_entity_poly.pdbx_seq_one_letter_code
_entity_poly.pdbx_strand_id
1 'polypeptide(L)'
;MTRLLPLLFVALALTAQAQLQQLHHLEPSPEFPEWVRLMYAPDADPGAVQAAFDAYYAANPFVKNIHTQYFKRWKRELGHSYIPKDPQQREEYEESLGAYLAASNASDPERAANWTCIGPTDWDHGAVDRSYAAGAAHVYTVEQSLVNGNLLYAGTANAGVWKTTDKGLNWTNVTKAMMVGQVLSVELDHAVQNTAWFGAENKLYKTADGGATWNIIGDATFNSVNHSIRNILLHPTNNQILFVCSSQGLYRSANAVHRSRKFRPVHGKNWNSNQATRPPCMP
;
A
#
# COMPACT_ATOMS: atom_id res chain seq x y z
N MET A 1 33.20 -11.83 -18.82
CA MET A 1 31.88 -11.15 -18.89
C MET A 1 31.60 -10.38 -17.58
N THR A 2 32.49 -9.49 -17.17
CA THR A 2 32.52 -8.90 -15.82
C THR A 2 32.71 -7.38 -15.83
N ARG A 3 32.19 -6.70 -16.86
CA ARG A 3 32.27 -5.23 -16.98
C ARG A 3 30.96 -4.55 -17.46
N LEU A 4 29.80 -5.18 -17.24
CA LEU A 4 28.51 -4.62 -17.66
C LEU A 4 27.57 -4.23 -16.50
N LEU A 5 27.82 -4.72 -15.27
CA LEU A 5 26.95 -4.44 -14.12
C LEU A 5 26.99 -3.00 -13.56
N PRO A 6 28.15 -2.29 -13.48
CA PRO A 6 28.15 -0.93 -12.93
C PRO A 6 27.55 0.10 -13.90
N LEU A 7 27.55 -0.19 -15.21
CA LEU A 7 26.90 0.65 -16.23
C LEU A 7 25.38 0.60 -16.15
N LEU A 8 24.80 -0.54 -15.74
CA LEU A 8 23.35 -0.71 -15.61
C LEU A 8 22.78 0.09 -14.41
N PHE A 9 23.55 0.22 -13.32
CA PHE A 9 23.14 1.00 -12.14
C PHE A 9 23.23 2.52 -12.36
N VAL A 10 24.24 2.99 -13.12
CA VAL A 10 24.34 4.40 -13.52
C VAL A 10 23.21 4.77 -14.49
N ALA A 11 22.83 3.87 -15.41
CA ALA A 11 21.72 4.10 -16.34
C ALA A 11 20.34 4.16 -15.66
N LEU A 12 20.12 3.40 -14.58
CA LEU A 12 18.86 3.40 -13.82
C LEU A 12 18.73 4.58 -12.84
N ALA A 13 19.83 5.12 -12.33
CA ALA A 13 19.81 6.36 -11.55
C ALA A 13 19.52 7.58 -12.45
N LEU A 14 20.09 7.60 -13.66
CA LEU A 14 19.85 8.65 -14.65
C LEU A 14 18.39 8.68 -15.16
N THR A 15 17.67 7.56 -15.22
CA THR A 15 16.25 7.57 -15.63
C THR A 15 15.30 8.04 -14.52
N ALA A 16 15.60 7.75 -13.26
CA ALA A 16 14.84 8.26 -12.12
C ALA A 16 15.05 9.77 -11.91
N GLN A 17 16.29 10.26 -12.10
CA GLN A 17 16.59 11.69 -12.10
C GLN A 17 16.12 12.39 -13.38
N ALA A 18 16.12 11.74 -14.55
CA ALA A 18 15.53 12.30 -15.77
C ALA A 18 14.00 12.40 -15.71
N GLN A 19 13.31 11.57 -14.92
CA GLN A 19 11.88 11.75 -14.65
C GLN A 19 11.60 12.90 -13.65
N LEU A 20 12.57 13.24 -12.80
CA LEU A 20 12.50 14.35 -11.86
C LEU A 20 13.05 15.67 -12.44
N GLN A 21 13.79 15.63 -13.54
CA GLN A 21 14.47 16.80 -14.09
C GLN A 21 14.18 16.96 -15.60
N GLN A 22 13.04 17.62 -15.91
CA GLN A 22 12.91 18.69 -16.91
C GLN A 22 11.44 19.02 -17.22
N LEU A 23 10.75 19.70 -16.29
CA LEU A 23 9.67 20.64 -16.67
C LEU A 23 10.03 22.10 -16.35
N HIS A 24 11.15 22.32 -15.66
CA HIS A 24 11.68 23.64 -15.29
C HIS A 24 12.42 24.37 -16.42
N HIS A 25 12.49 23.83 -17.64
CA HIS A 25 13.35 24.36 -18.71
C HIS A 25 12.65 24.46 -20.08
N LEU A 26 11.36 24.82 -20.11
CA LEU A 26 10.81 25.41 -21.32
C LEU A 26 11.00 26.92 -21.22
N GLU A 27 11.99 27.44 -21.94
CA GLU A 27 12.21 28.87 -22.08
C GLU A 27 10.89 29.53 -22.56
N PRO A 28 10.47 30.66 -21.95
CA PRO A 28 9.24 31.32 -22.34
C PRO A 28 9.33 31.79 -23.81
N SER A 29 8.62 31.09 -24.69
CA SER A 29 8.43 31.53 -26.08
C SER A 29 7.36 32.63 -26.13
N PRO A 30 7.57 33.71 -26.92
CA PRO A 30 6.54 34.73 -27.14
C PRO A 30 5.27 34.18 -27.79
N GLU A 31 5.33 32.99 -28.40
CA GLU A 31 4.19 32.30 -29.02
C GLU A 31 3.26 31.62 -28.00
N PHE A 32 3.69 31.48 -26.75
CA PHE A 32 2.88 30.83 -25.73
C PHE A 32 1.78 31.75 -25.18
N PRO A 33 0.62 31.18 -24.82
CA PRO A 33 -0.41 31.91 -24.09
C PRO A 33 0.15 32.58 -22.84
N GLU A 34 -0.40 33.75 -22.48
CA GLU A 34 0.06 34.56 -21.35
C GLU A 34 0.23 33.74 -20.06
N TRP A 35 -0.75 32.89 -19.72
CA TRP A 35 -0.69 32.06 -18.51
C TRP A 35 0.48 31.07 -18.51
N VAL A 36 0.89 30.58 -19.68
CA VAL A 36 2.04 29.69 -19.82
C VAL A 36 3.33 30.48 -19.60
N ARG A 37 3.44 31.68 -20.18
CA ARG A 37 4.60 32.57 -19.99
C ARG A 37 4.77 32.97 -18.54
N LEU A 38 3.68 33.40 -17.89
CA LEU A 38 3.68 33.76 -16.46
C LEU A 38 4.06 32.57 -15.58
N MET A 39 3.60 31.35 -15.90
CA MET A 39 3.92 30.15 -15.13
C MET A 39 5.41 29.76 -15.19
N TYR A 40 6.09 30.02 -16.30
CA TYR A 40 7.52 29.74 -16.45
C TYR A 40 8.43 30.90 -16.04
N ALA A 41 7.86 32.03 -15.59
CA ALA A 41 8.64 33.16 -15.12
C ALA A 41 9.40 32.80 -13.82
N PRO A 42 10.63 33.32 -13.62
CA PRO A 42 11.45 33.03 -12.44
C PRO A 42 10.81 33.46 -11.11
N ASP A 43 9.88 34.41 -11.15
CA ASP A 43 9.13 34.96 -10.02
C ASP A 43 7.60 34.85 -10.23
N ALA A 44 7.16 33.77 -10.87
CA ALA A 44 5.75 33.50 -11.18
C ALA A 44 4.83 33.74 -9.96
N ASP A 45 3.91 34.71 -10.09
CA ASP A 45 2.83 34.93 -9.10
C ASP A 45 1.66 33.98 -9.37
N PRO A 46 1.34 33.06 -8.44
CA PRO A 46 0.26 32.09 -8.64
C PRO A 46 -1.11 32.73 -8.91
N GLY A 47 -1.39 33.90 -8.34
CA GLY A 47 -2.62 34.65 -8.56
C GLY A 47 -2.72 35.14 -10.01
N ALA A 48 -1.69 35.83 -10.49
CA ALA A 48 -1.61 36.29 -11.88
C ALA A 48 -1.66 35.14 -12.89
N VAL A 49 -0.97 34.03 -12.62
CA VAL A 49 -0.99 32.84 -13.48
C VAL A 49 -2.38 32.21 -13.55
N GLN A 50 -3.07 32.08 -12.40
CA GLN A 50 -4.43 31.54 -12.32
C GLN A 50 -5.43 32.45 -13.06
N ALA A 51 -5.38 33.77 -12.83
CA ALA A 51 -6.25 34.72 -13.51
C ALA A 51 -6.06 34.68 -15.04
N ALA A 52 -4.81 34.62 -15.50
CA ALA A 52 -4.50 34.49 -16.92
C ALA A 52 -4.97 33.15 -17.51
N PHE A 53 -4.90 32.06 -16.74
CA PHE A 53 -5.38 30.73 -17.14
C PHE A 53 -6.91 30.73 -17.32
N ASP A 54 -7.64 31.31 -16.35
CA ASP A 54 -9.10 31.37 -16.38
C ASP A 54 -9.60 32.27 -17.51
N ALA A 55 -8.97 33.44 -17.70
CA ALA A 55 -9.28 34.33 -18.81
C ALA A 55 -9.06 33.66 -20.18
N TYR A 56 -7.98 32.88 -20.32
CA TYR A 56 -7.70 32.15 -21.55
C TYR A 56 -8.75 31.08 -21.85
N TYR A 57 -9.14 30.28 -20.87
CA TYR A 57 -10.11 29.18 -21.07
C TYR A 57 -11.58 29.61 -20.96
N ALA A 58 -11.87 30.86 -20.57
CA ALA A 58 -13.19 31.46 -20.76
C ALA A 58 -13.48 31.73 -22.26
N ALA A 59 -12.45 32.05 -23.03
CA ALA A 59 -12.55 32.38 -24.45
C ALA A 59 -12.15 31.21 -25.39
N ASN A 60 -11.50 30.18 -24.88
CA ASN A 60 -10.96 29.07 -25.67
C ASN A 60 -11.39 27.71 -25.10
N PRO A 61 -11.66 26.70 -25.95
CA PRO A 61 -11.96 25.36 -25.48
C PRO A 61 -10.77 24.77 -24.72
N PHE A 62 -11.05 24.00 -23.67
CA PHE A 62 -10.01 23.34 -22.91
C PHE A 62 -9.28 22.28 -23.74
N VAL A 63 -7.96 22.44 -23.91
CA VAL A 63 -7.09 21.49 -24.61
C VAL A 63 -6.01 21.00 -23.66
N LYS A 64 -5.96 19.68 -23.43
CA LYS A 64 -4.93 19.06 -22.60
C LYS A 64 -3.60 19.01 -23.36
N ASN A 65 -2.59 19.69 -22.82
CA ASN A 65 -1.22 19.71 -23.34
C ASN A 65 -0.19 19.60 -22.20
N ILE A 66 1.10 19.71 -22.52
CA ILE A 66 2.18 19.63 -21.53
C ILE A 66 2.09 20.75 -20.48
N HIS A 67 1.75 21.97 -20.88
CA HIS A 67 1.63 23.12 -19.99
C HIS A 67 0.45 22.99 -19.02
N THR A 68 -0.71 22.49 -19.48
CA THR A 68 -1.87 22.28 -18.60
C THR A 68 -1.63 21.17 -17.58
N GLN A 69 -0.80 20.18 -17.92
CA GLN A 69 -0.37 19.14 -16.99
C GLN A 69 0.64 19.68 -15.98
N TYR A 70 1.56 20.54 -16.44
CA TYR A 70 2.50 21.22 -15.56
C TYR A 70 1.80 22.17 -14.60
N PHE A 71 0.87 23.00 -15.09
CA PHE A 71 0.03 23.89 -14.26
C PHE A 71 -0.67 23.15 -13.12
N LYS A 72 -1.23 21.97 -13.38
CA LYS A 72 -1.85 21.14 -12.33
C LYS A 72 -0.86 20.65 -11.28
N ARG A 73 0.36 20.25 -11.69
CA ARG A 73 1.42 19.81 -10.78
C ARG A 73 1.98 20.98 -9.97
N TRP A 74 2.29 22.07 -10.65
CA TRP A 74 2.78 23.32 -10.07
C TRP A 74 1.81 23.86 -9.00
N LYS A 75 0.50 23.89 -9.30
CA LYS A 75 -0.53 24.22 -8.29
C LYS A 75 -0.53 23.30 -7.07
N ARG A 76 -0.29 22.00 -7.27
CA ARG A 76 -0.24 21.03 -6.17
C ARG A 76 1.03 21.21 -5.32
N GLU A 77 2.14 21.56 -5.94
CA GLU A 77 3.42 21.82 -5.27
C GLU A 77 3.41 23.10 -4.44
N LEU A 78 2.69 24.14 -4.91
CA LEU A 78 2.45 25.36 -4.12
C LEU A 78 1.72 25.05 -2.80
N GLY A 79 0.93 23.97 -2.75
CA GLY A 79 0.33 23.41 -1.53
C GLY A 79 -0.51 24.42 -0.74
N HIS A 80 -0.88 24.05 0.50
CA HIS A 80 -1.63 24.90 1.44
C HIS A 80 -0.88 26.15 1.94
N SER A 81 0.30 26.44 1.38
CA SER A 81 1.20 27.50 1.85
C SER A 81 1.19 28.75 0.97
N TYR A 82 0.44 28.74 -0.15
CA TYR A 82 0.24 29.95 -0.93
C TYR A 82 -0.74 30.89 -0.22
N ILE A 83 -0.28 32.11 0.07
CA ILE A 83 -1.12 33.20 0.53
C ILE A 83 -1.03 34.31 -0.52
N PRO A 84 -2.16 34.75 -1.13
CA PRO A 84 -2.15 35.83 -2.10
C PRO A 84 -1.42 37.08 -1.56
N LYS A 85 -0.56 37.67 -2.39
CA LYS A 85 0.22 38.86 -1.99
C LYS A 85 -0.64 40.13 -1.98
N ASP A 86 -1.61 40.19 -2.87
CA ASP A 86 -2.60 41.27 -2.91
C ASP A 86 -3.57 41.17 -1.71
N PRO A 87 -3.82 42.28 -0.97
CA PRO A 87 -4.68 42.26 0.20
C PRO A 87 -6.13 41.84 -0.08
N GLN A 88 -6.70 42.25 -1.22
CA GLN A 88 -8.10 41.95 -1.57
C GLN A 88 -8.24 40.46 -1.93
N GLN A 89 -7.33 39.95 -2.75
CA GLN A 89 -7.31 38.52 -3.10
C GLN A 89 -7.03 37.62 -1.88
N ARG A 90 -6.29 38.12 -0.89
CA ARG A 90 -6.04 37.41 0.37
C ARG A 90 -7.31 37.27 1.20
N GLU A 91 -8.08 38.35 1.33
CA GLU A 91 -9.35 38.35 2.06
C GLU A 91 -10.34 37.38 1.42
N GLU A 92 -10.49 37.43 0.09
CA GLU A 92 -11.32 36.48 -0.68
C GLU A 92 -10.87 35.01 -0.51
N TYR A 93 -9.55 34.77 -0.48
CA TYR A 93 -8.98 33.44 -0.24
C TYR A 93 -9.24 32.94 1.19
N GLU A 94 -9.06 33.80 2.19
CA GLU A 94 -9.30 33.47 3.60
C GLU A 94 -10.79 33.21 3.87
N GLU A 95 -11.69 33.97 3.25
CA GLU A 95 -13.14 33.75 3.30
C GLU A 95 -13.53 32.42 2.64
N SER A 96 -13.01 32.15 1.44
CA SER A 96 -13.22 30.89 0.71
C SER A 96 -12.70 29.67 1.49
N LEU A 97 -11.50 29.80 2.08
CA LEU A 97 -10.92 28.76 2.94
C LEU A 97 -11.76 28.56 4.21
N GLY A 98 -12.23 29.65 4.83
CA GLY A 98 -13.14 29.60 5.97
C GLY A 98 -14.45 28.88 5.63
N ALA A 99 -15.06 29.19 4.48
CA ALA A 99 -16.27 28.53 4.00
C ALA A 99 -16.04 27.04 3.68
N TYR A 100 -14.91 26.69 3.06
CA TYR A 100 -14.52 25.30 2.81
C TYR A 100 -14.30 24.53 4.12
N LEU A 101 -13.58 25.11 5.08
CA LEU A 101 -13.35 24.49 6.39
C LEU A 101 -14.66 24.31 7.15
N ALA A 102 -15.53 25.32 7.17
CA ALA A 102 -16.85 25.24 7.77
C ALA A 102 -17.71 24.16 7.10
N ALA A 103 -17.73 24.09 5.76
CA ALA A 103 -18.46 23.07 5.02
C ALA A 103 -17.89 21.67 5.25
N SER A 104 -16.56 21.53 5.33
CA SER A 104 -15.88 20.24 5.61
C SER A 104 -16.12 19.74 7.04
N ASN A 105 -16.28 20.67 7.98
CA ASN A 105 -16.63 20.37 9.37
C ASN A 105 -18.14 20.15 9.56
N ALA A 106 -18.97 20.75 8.71
CA ALA A 106 -20.43 20.58 8.71
C ALA A 106 -20.90 19.40 7.86
N SER A 107 -20.05 18.84 6.98
CA SER A 107 -20.39 17.69 6.15
C SER A 107 -20.38 16.40 6.99
N ASP A 108 -21.58 15.99 7.36
CA ASP A 108 -22.01 14.66 7.78
C ASP A 108 -21.92 14.33 9.29
N PRO A 109 -23.04 14.36 10.05
CA PRO A 109 -23.09 13.88 11.42
C PRO A 109 -22.77 12.37 11.54
N GLU A 110 -22.79 11.56 10.47
CA GLU A 110 -22.29 10.18 10.52
C GLU A 110 -20.75 10.08 10.64
N ARG A 111 -20.00 11.13 10.28
CA ARG A 111 -18.55 11.21 10.58
C ARG A 111 -18.27 11.50 12.05
N ALA A 112 -19.29 11.86 12.85
CA ALA A 112 -19.19 12.01 14.31
C ALA A 112 -19.09 10.66 15.06
N ALA A 113 -18.79 9.55 14.36
CA ALA A 113 -18.15 8.43 15.02
C ALA A 113 -16.91 8.95 15.76
N ASN A 114 -16.85 8.74 17.07
CA ASN A 114 -15.75 9.12 17.95
C ASN A 114 -14.48 8.32 17.58
N TRP A 115 -13.89 8.61 16.42
CA TRP A 115 -12.67 7.99 15.95
C TRP A 115 -11.50 8.53 16.77
N THR A 116 -11.16 7.83 17.84
CA THR A 116 -9.95 8.09 18.62
C THR A 116 -8.87 7.11 18.17
N CYS A 117 -7.68 7.62 17.85
CA CYS A 117 -6.51 6.76 17.66
C CYS A 117 -6.22 6.02 18.98
N ILE A 118 -6.30 4.70 18.97
CA ILE A 118 -6.00 3.84 20.13
C ILE A 118 -4.56 3.28 20.09
N GLY A 119 -3.73 3.77 19.17
CA GLY A 119 -2.35 3.33 18.99
C GLY A 119 -2.14 2.36 17.82
N PRO A 120 -0.96 1.71 17.74
CA PRO A 120 0.19 1.88 18.62
C PRO A 120 0.88 3.25 18.43
N THR A 121 1.21 3.93 19.53
CA THR A 121 1.96 5.20 19.54
C THR A 121 3.44 5.01 19.90
N ASP A 122 3.81 3.81 20.37
CA ASP A 122 5.17 3.44 20.76
C ASP A 122 5.85 2.63 19.65
N TRP A 123 7.16 2.79 19.51
CA TRP A 123 7.96 2.19 18.45
C TRP A 123 9.39 1.89 18.90
N ASP A 124 10.09 1.02 18.17
CA ASP A 124 11.47 0.64 18.51
C ASP A 124 12.46 1.82 18.32
N HIS A 125 12.75 2.53 19.40
CA HIS A 125 13.75 3.61 19.44
C HIS A 125 15.16 3.18 19.06
N GLY A 126 15.49 1.87 19.09
CA GLY A 126 16.77 1.34 18.62
C GLY A 126 16.91 1.29 17.09
N ALA A 127 15.85 1.61 16.36
CA ALA A 127 15.83 1.67 14.89
C ALA A 127 16.22 3.04 14.31
N VAL A 128 16.37 4.09 15.13
CA VAL A 128 16.71 5.46 14.68
C VAL A 128 18.00 5.50 13.86
N ASP A 129 19.01 4.72 14.26
CA ASP A 129 20.31 4.70 13.58
C ASP A 129 20.32 3.85 12.30
N ARG A 130 19.23 3.12 12.03
CA ARG A 130 19.17 2.11 10.96
C ARG A 130 18.01 2.31 9.98
N SER A 131 17.13 3.28 10.22
CA SER A 131 15.97 3.58 9.39
C SER A 131 15.74 5.09 9.30
N TYR A 132 15.54 5.60 8.08
CA TYR A 132 15.18 7.00 7.84
C TYR A 132 13.78 7.37 8.38
N ALA A 133 12.99 6.36 8.75
CA ALA A 133 11.66 6.50 9.33
C ALA A 133 11.49 5.46 10.44
N ALA A 134 12.31 5.59 11.49
CA ALA A 134 12.19 4.74 12.66
C ALA A 134 10.79 4.90 13.30
N GLY A 135 10.11 3.78 13.53
CA GLY A 135 8.71 3.76 13.96
C GLY A 135 7.66 3.83 12.83
N ALA A 136 8.05 4.12 11.59
CA ALA A 136 7.15 3.93 10.46
C ALA A 136 7.15 2.45 10.04
N ALA A 137 6.07 1.75 10.34
CA ALA A 137 5.85 0.38 9.89
C ALA A 137 4.84 0.36 8.75
N HIS A 138 5.26 -0.15 7.58
CA HIS A 138 4.30 -0.58 6.57
C HIS A 138 3.69 -1.90 7.03
N VAL A 139 2.43 -1.83 7.46
CA VAL A 139 1.59 -2.99 7.77
C VAL A 139 0.87 -3.39 6.48
N TYR A 140 1.07 -4.62 6.04
CA TYR A 140 0.45 -5.13 4.81
C TYR A 140 -0.84 -5.90 5.07
N THR A 141 -0.97 -6.52 6.24
CA THR A 141 -2.11 -7.35 6.59
C THR A 141 -2.33 -7.30 8.09
N VAL A 142 -3.60 -7.36 8.50
CA VAL A 142 -4.03 -7.56 9.88
C VAL A 142 -5.18 -8.55 9.85
N GLU A 143 -5.07 -9.64 10.60
CA GLU A 143 -6.09 -10.67 10.71
C GLU A 143 -6.56 -10.84 12.15
N GLN A 144 -7.87 -10.94 12.35
CA GLN A 144 -8.49 -11.20 13.65
C GLN A 144 -8.94 -12.65 13.74
N SER A 145 -8.70 -13.30 14.88
CA SER A 145 -9.15 -14.67 15.09
C SER A 145 -10.68 -14.74 15.24
N LEU A 146 -11.31 -15.64 14.49
CA LEU A 146 -12.73 -15.96 14.65
C LEU A 146 -13.05 -16.71 15.96
N VAL A 147 -12.04 -17.38 16.53
CA VAL A 147 -12.17 -18.11 17.81
C VAL A 147 -12.04 -17.17 19.00
N ASN A 148 -11.20 -16.13 18.89
CA ASN A 148 -10.96 -15.17 19.95
C ASN A 148 -10.79 -13.75 19.38
N GLY A 149 -11.82 -12.92 19.51
CA GLY A 149 -11.82 -11.55 18.99
C GLY A 149 -10.77 -10.62 19.61
N ASN A 150 -10.08 -10.99 20.69
CA ASN A 150 -8.97 -10.22 21.24
C ASN A 150 -7.63 -10.55 20.57
N LEU A 151 -7.56 -11.68 19.86
CA LEU A 151 -6.36 -12.18 19.22
C LEU A 151 -6.29 -11.68 17.78
N LEU A 152 -5.29 -10.85 17.47
CA LEU A 152 -5.00 -10.42 16.11
C LEU A 152 -3.53 -10.67 15.78
N TYR A 153 -3.26 -10.83 14.49
CA TYR A 153 -1.91 -10.90 13.94
C TYR A 153 -1.75 -9.85 12.85
N ALA A 154 -0.54 -9.31 12.69
CA ALA A 154 -0.21 -8.34 11.66
C ALA A 154 1.07 -8.72 10.94
N GLY A 155 1.07 -8.62 9.61
CA GLY A 155 2.24 -8.80 8.76
C GLY A 155 2.79 -7.46 8.30
N THR A 156 4.11 -7.31 8.33
CA THR A 156 4.79 -6.04 8.05
C THR A 156 5.79 -6.16 6.89
N ALA A 157 6.27 -5.02 6.40
CA ALA A 157 7.24 -5.01 5.32
C ALA A 157 8.62 -5.54 5.70
N ASN A 158 9.16 -5.12 6.84
CA ASN A 158 10.54 -5.41 7.22
C ASN A 158 10.68 -5.81 8.69
N ALA A 159 9.57 -6.08 9.40
CA ALA A 159 9.58 -6.38 10.83
C ALA A 159 8.83 -7.68 11.19
N GLY A 160 8.62 -8.56 10.21
CA GLY A 160 7.98 -9.86 10.40
C GLY A 160 6.51 -9.80 10.84
N VAL A 161 6.13 -10.74 11.70
CA VAL A 161 4.76 -10.95 12.21
C VAL A 161 4.64 -10.46 13.66
N TRP A 162 3.59 -9.69 13.92
CA TRP A 162 3.22 -9.18 15.22
C TRP A 162 1.90 -9.79 15.69
N LYS A 163 1.75 -9.91 17.01
CA LYS A 163 0.56 -10.47 17.66
C LYS A 163 0.09 -9.54 18.76
N THR A 164 -1.22 -9.41 18.92
CA THR A 164 -1.88 -8.80 20.08
C THR A 164 -2.87 -9.79 20.67
N THR A 165 -3.12 -9.68 21.97
CA THR A 165 -4.16 -10.44 22.70
C THR A 165 -5.14 -9.52 23.43
N ASP A 166 -5.11 -8.23 23.11
CA ASP A 166 -5.90 -7.17 23.75
C ASP A 166 -6.49 -6.20 22.72
N LYS A 167 -6.91 -6.73 21.56
CA LYS A 167 -7.55 -5.97 20.47
C LYS A 167 -6.68 -4.86 19.87
N GLY A 168 -5.36 -5.03 19.90
CA GLY A 168 -4.41 -4.13 19.27
C GLY A 168 -3.89 -3.01 20.15
N LEU A 169 -4.17 -3.06 21.47
CA LEU A 169 -3.60 -2.10 22.42
C LEU A 169 -2.09 -2.35 22.61
N ASN A 170 -1.68 -3.61 22.71
CA ASN A 170 -0.28 -4.02 22.81
C ASN A 170 0.07 -5.07 21.77
N TRP A 171 1.21 -4.89 21.11
CA TRP A 171 1.71 -5.79 20.08
C TRP A 171 3.07 -6.38 20.47
N THR A 172 3.27 -7.65 20.19
CA THR A 172 4.54 -8.37 20.40
C THR A 172 4.98 -9.01 19.10
N ASN A 173 6.26 -8.83 18.73
CA ASN A 173 6.84 -9.48 17.56
C ASN A 173 7.08 -10.98 17.82
N VAL A 174 6.29 -11.83 17.17
CA VAL A 174 6.35 -13.30 17.30
C VAL A 174 7.32 -13.97 16.32
N THR A 175 8.09 -13.17 15.58
CA THR A 175 9.13 -13.62 14.66
C THR A 175 10.50 -13.02 14.97
N LYS A 176 10.67 -12.37 16.12
CA LYS A 176 11.91 -11.71 16.57
C LYS A 176 13.17 -12.60 16.46
N ALA A 177 13.03 -13.91 16.68
CA ALA A 177 14.14 -14.86 16.64
C ALA A 177 14.47 -15.38 15.22
N MET A 178 13.75 -14.90 14.20
CA MET A 178 13.86 -15.32 12.81
C MET A 178 14.20 -14.12 11.93
N MET A 179 14.99 -14.35 10.88
CA MET A 179 15.19 -13.34 9.84
C MET A 179 14.01 -13.42 8.87
N VAL A 180 12.96 -12.64 9.15
CA VAL A 180 11.75 -12.56 8.32
C VAL A 180 11.68 -11.15 7.74
N GLY A 181 11.75 -11.04 6.41
CA GLY A 181 11.52 -9.79 5.70
C GLY A 181 10.02 -9.50 5.55
N GLN A 182 9.57 -9.43 4.31
CA GLN A 182 8.22 -9.03 3.94
C GLN A 182 7.19 -10.14 4.21
N VAL A 183 6.15 -9.78 4.96
CA VAL A 183 4.97 -10.61 5.21
C VAL A 183 3.74 -9.94 4.60
N LEU A 184 3.28 -10.47 3.47
CA LEU A 184 2.12 -9.93 2.72
C LEU A 184 0.78 -10.50 3.18
N SER A 185 0.81 -11.69 3.78
CA SER A 185 -0.40 -12.41 4.20
C SER A 185 -0.09 -13.24 5.43
N VAL A 186 -0.98 -13.11 6.40
CA VAL A 186 -1.13 -13.99 7.55
C VAL A 186 -2.53 -14.60 7.42
N GLU A 187 -2.71 -15.84 7.82
CA GLU A 187 -4.02 -16.51 7.87
C GLU A 187 -4.16 -17.20 9.22
N LEU A 188 -5.33 -17.08 9.86
CA LEU A 188 -5.60 -17.67 11.17
C LEU A 188 -6.56 -18.85 11.03
N ASP A 189 -6.36 -19.89 11.84
CA ASP A 189 -7.29 -21.00 11.85
C ASP A 189 -8.63 -20.57 12.48
N HIS A 190 -9.73 -20.86 11.77
CA HIS A 190 -11.07 -20.48 12.17
C HIS A 190 -11.63 -21.33 13.31
N ALA A 191 -11.02 -22.48 13.62
CA ALA A 191 -11.47 -23.44 14.63
C ALA A 191 -10.43 -23.69 15.73
N VAL A 192 -9.13 -23.57 15.42
CA VAL A 192 -8.04 -23.85 16.36
C VAL A 192 -7.28 -22.58 16.71
N GLN A 193 -7.55 -22.03 17.89
CA GLN A 193 -6.84 -20.85 18.38
C GLN A 193 -5.31 -21.09 18.35
N ASN A 194 -4.55 -20.01 18.15
CA ASN A 194 -3.08 -20.02 18.11
C ASN A 194 -2.47 -20.80 16.93
N THR A 195 -3.29 -21.33 16.02
CA THR A 195 -2.82 -21.83 14.72
C THR A 195 -2.87 -20.71 13.69
N ALA A 196 -1.74 -20.45 13.05
CA ALA A 196 -1.62 -19.40 12.04
C ALA A 196 -0.61 -19.80 10.96
N TRP A 197 -0.75 -19.23 9.79
CA TRP A 197 0.16 -19.35 8.67
C TRP A 197 0.62 -17.98 8.20
N PHE A 198 1.84 -17.90 7.70
CA PHE A 198 2.29 -16.72 6.97
C PHE A 198 3.27 -17.10 5.86
N GLY A 199 3.39 -16.24 4.86
CA GLY A 199 4.35 -16.38 3.78
C GLY A 199 5.51 -15.38 3.93
N ALA A 200 6.75 -15.87 3.86
CA ALA A 200 7.96 -15.03 3.80
C ALA A 200 9.13 -15.81 3.21
N GLU A 201 10.15 -15.14 2.67
CA GLU A 201 11.40 -15.77 2.21
C GLU A 201 11.22 -16.99 1.28
N ASN A 202 10.19 -16.93 0.42
CA ASN A 202 9.77 -18.02 -0.47
C ASN A 202 9.33 -19.31 0.24
N LYS A 203 8.95 -19.20 1.51
CA LYS A 203 8.46 -20.29 2.34
C LYS A 203 7.10 -19.96 2.92
N LEU A 204 6.36 -21.03 3.20
CA LEU A 204 5.13 -20.99 3.96
C LEU A 204 5.42 -21.50 5.38
N TYR A 205 5.15 -20.68 6.38
CA TYR A 205 5.35 -21.00 7.78
C TYR A 205 4.02 -21.30 8.46
N LYS A 206 4.05 -22.19 9.45
CA LYS A 206 2.93 -22.53 10.31
C LYS A 206 3.34 -22.50 11.78
N THR A 207 2.51 -21.91 12.62
CA THR A 207 2.53 -22.10 14.07
C THR A 207 1.30 -22.87 14.53
N ALA A 208 1.42 -23.54 15.69
CA ALA A 208 0.30 -24.12 16.43
C ALA A 208 0.29 -23.68 17.91
N ASP A 209 1.25 -22.84 18.30
CA ASP A 209 1.48 -22.37 19.67
C ASP A 209 1.44 -20.83 19.75
N GLY A 210 0.84 -20.20 18.74
CA GLY A 210 0.58 -18.78 18.75
C GLY A 210 1.79 -17.93 18.40
N GLY A 211 2.78 -18.53 17.72
CA GLY A 211 3.99 -17.88 17.25
C GLY A 211 5.19 -18.05 18.17
N ALA A 212 5.11 -18.94 19.17
CA ALA A 212 6.29 -19.33 19.94
C ALA A 212 7.26 -20.16 19.09
N THR A 213 6.73 -21.01 18.21
CA THR A 213 7.47 -21.73 17.18
C THR A 213 6.80 -21.64 15.81
N TRP A 214 7.65 -21.60 14.78
CA TRP A 214 7.24 -21.57 13.37
C TRP A 214 7.94 -22.67 12.60
N ASN A 215 7.17 -23.46 11.86
CA ASN A 215 7.67 -24.57 11.06
C ASN A 215 7.41 -24.27 9.58
N ILE A 216 8.41 -24.52 8.73
CA ILE A 216 8.22 -24.50 7.27
C ILE A 216 7.33 -25.67 6.87
N ILE A 217 6.31 -25.41 6.05
CA ILE A 217 5.41 -26.43 5.52
C ILE A 217 5.48 -26.49 3.98
N GLY A 218 4.79 -27.45 3.39
CA GLY A 218 4.85 -27.77 1.97
C GLY A 218 5.82 -28.91 1.65
N ASP A 219 5.63 -29.52 0.48
CA ASP A 219 6.49 -30.61 0.03
C ASP A 219 7.81 -30.09 -0.56
N ALA A 220 8.72 -31.00 -0.89
CA ALA A 220 10.01 -30.65 -1.49
C ALA A 220 9.85 -29.87 -2.80
N THR A 221 8.81 -30.18 -3.60
CA THR A 221 8.54 -29.51 -4.87
C THR A 221 8.16 -28.06 -4.63
N PHE A 222 7.19 -27.79 -3.75
CA PHE A 222 6.80 -26.44 -3.37
C PHE A 222 7.99 -25.66 -2.81
N ASN A 223 8.72 -26.28 -1.88
CA ASN A 223 9.85 -25.64 -1.20
C ASN A 223 11.09 -25.44 -2.08
N SER A 224 11.22 -26.16 -3.19
CA SER A 224 12.33 -25.95 -4.15
C SER A 224 12.11 -24.78 -5.10
N VAL A 225 10.89 -24.24 -5.17
CA VAL A 225 10.56 -23.15 -6.08
C VAL A 225 10.91 -21.81 -5.46
N ASN A 226 11.53 -20.93 -6.24
CA ASN A 226 11.69 -19.52 -5.88
C ASN A 226 10.39 -18.76 -6.23
N HIS A 227 9.53 -18.59 -5.23
CA HIS A 227 8.23 -17.93 -5.39
C HIS A 227 7.86 -17.06 -4.18
N SER A 228 7.35 -15.87 -4.44
CA SER A 228 6.81 -15.02 -3.37
C SER A 228 5.39 -15.44 -3.05
N ILE A 229 5.12 -15.74 -1.78
CA ILE A 229 3.76 -15.98 -1.28
C ILE A 229 3.06 -14.63 -1.16
N ARG A 230 1.96 -14.46 -1.89
CA ARG A 230 1.20 -13.20 -1.95
C ARG A 230 -0.06 -13.23 -1.10
N ASN A 231 -0.72 -14.38 -1.01
CA ASN A 231 -1.94 -14.54 -0.24
C ASN A 231 -2.11 -16.00 0.21
N ILE A 232 -2.70 -16.18 1.38
CA ILE A 232 -3.01 -17.46 2.01
C ILE A 232 -4.47 -17.38 2.46
N LEU A 233 -5.27 -18.38 2.12
CA LEU A 233 -6.67 -18.43 2.54
C LEU A 233 -7.03 -19.83 3.02
N LEU A 234 -7.61 -19.92 4.21
CA LEU A 234 -8.17 -21.14 4.76
C LEU A 234 -9.61 -21.32 4.26
N HIS A 235 -9.96 -22.55 3.93
CA HIS A 235 -11.33 -22.84 3.54
C HIS A 235 -12.27 -22.59 4.73
N PRO A 236 -13.39 -21.85 4.54
CA PRO A 236 -14.17 -21.27 5.63
C PRO A 236 -14.73 -22.31 6.62
N THR A 237 -15.05 -23.51 6.13
CA THR A 237 -15.62 -24.61 6.94
C THR A 237 -14.70 -25.81 7.12
N ASN A 238 -13.50 -25.82 6.50
CA ASN A 238 -12.61 -26.97 6.55
C ASN A 238 -11.16 -26.51 6.69
N ASN A 239 -10.66 -26.48 7.92
CA ASN A 239 -9.31 -26.02 8.24
C ASN A 239 -8.18 -26.90 7.68
N GLN A 240 -8.50 -28.02 7.03
CA GLN A 240 -7.51 -28.81 6.29
C GLN A 240 -7.22 -28.24 4.90
N ILE A 241 -8.15 -27.49 4.31
CA ILE A 241 -7.99 -26.98 2.95
C ILE A 241 -7.42 -25.56 3.01
N LEU A 242 -6.20 -25.38 2.50
CA LEU A 242 -5.53 -24.09 2.42
C LEU A 242 -5.19 -23.78 0.96
N PHE A 243 -5.51 -22.56 0.54
CA PHE A 243 -5.14 -22.01 -0.75
C PHE A 243 -3.98 -21.05 -0.58
N VAL A 244 -3.01 -21.13 -1.48
CA VAL A 244 -1.82 -20.29 -1.44
C VAL A 244 -1.59 -19.71 -2.82
N CYS A 245 -1.71 -18.39 -2.92
CA CYS A 245 -1.37 -17.64 -4.12
C CYS A 245 0.10 -17.25 -4.05
N SER A 246 0.89 -17.69 -5.02
CA SER A 246 2.27 -17.26 -5.17
C SER A 246 2.54 -16.67 -6.54
N SER A 247 3.71 -16.06 -6.70
CA SER A 247 4.18 -15.55 -8.00
C SER A 247 4.35 -16.63 -9.08
N GLN A 248 4.25 -17.91 -8.73
CA GLN A 248 4.32 -19.05 -9.65
C GLN A 248 2.98 -19.75 -9.86
N GLY A 249 1.91 -19.23 -9.25
CA GLY A 249 0.54 -19.70 -9.46
C GLY A 249 -0.22 -19.97 -8.16
N LEU A 250 -1.40 -20.57 -8.33
CA LEU A 250 -2.28 -20.96 -7.23
C LEU A 250 -2.03 -22.41 -6.82
N TYR A 251 -1.80 -22.62 -5.54
CA TYR A 251 -1.62 -23.92 -4.93
C TYR A 251 -2.77 -24.22 -3.96
N ARG A 252 -3.12 -25.51 -3.87
CA ARG A 252 -4.07 -26.00 -2.88
C ARG A 252 -3.44 -27.12 -2.05
N SER A 253 -3.61 -27.03 -0.74
CA SER A 253 -3.42 -28.12 0.21
C SER A 253 -4.78 -28.67 0.65
N ALA A 254 -4.83 -29.97 0.97
CA ALA A 254 -6.02 -30.63 1.53
C ALA A 254 -5.80 -31.12 2.97
N ASN A 255 -4.67 -30.74 3.58
CA ASN A 255 -4.24 -31.17 4.91
C ASN A 255 -3.28 -30.17 5.59
N ALA A 256 -3.55 -28.87 5.44
CA ALA A 256 -2.67 -27.78 5.87
C ALA A 256 -2.38 -27.73 7.38
N VAL A 257 -3.11 -28.51 8.19
CA VAL A 257 -2.88 -28.64 9.63
C VAL A 257 -1.73 -29.61 9.95
N HIS A 258 -1.36 -30.54 9.07
CA HIS A 258 -0.34 -31.56 9.35
C HIS A 258 1.04 -31.26 8.73
N ARG A 259 2.11 -31.66 9.44
CA ARG A 259 3.53 -31.35 9.12
C ARG A 259 4.06 -31.85 7.77
N SER A 260 3.32 -32.64 6.98
CA SER A 260 3.90 -33.27 5.80
C SER A 260 2.93 -33.48 4.63
N ARG A 261 3.35 -33.00 3.44
CA ARG A 261 2.89 -33.36 2.07
C ARG A 261 1.51 -32.79 1.69
N LYS A 262 1.08 -32.52 0.44
CA LYS A 262 1.67 -32.28 -0.90
C LYS A 262 0.88 -31.07 -1.45
N PHE A 263 1.50 -30.04 -2.02
CA PHE A 263 0.77 -28.96 -2.67
C PHE A 263 0.52 -29.33 -4.13
N ARG A 264 -0.73 -29.23 -4.59
CA ARG A 264 -1.03 -29.40 -6.03
C ARG A 264 -1.21 -28.02 -6.67
N PRO A 265 -0.47 -27.71 -7.75
CA PRO A 265 -0.83 -26.59 -8.63
C PRO A 265 -2.25 -26.79 -9.13
N VAL A 266 -3.05 -25.72 -9.11
CA VAL A 266 -4.48 -25.80 -9.50
C VAL A 266 -4.66 -25.87 -11.02
N HIS A 267 -3.62 -25.69 -11.84
CA HIS A 267 -3.74 -25.67 -13.30
C HIS A 267 -2.81 -26.65 -14.02
N GLY A 268 -3.43 -27.50 -14.86
CA GLY A 268 -2.75 -28.43 -15.77
C GLY A 268 -3.63 -29.58 -16.30
N LYS A 269 -4.87 -29.30 -16.75
CA LYS A 269 -5.65 -29.98 -17.82
C LYS A 269 -7.15 -29.67 -17.68
N ASN A 270 -7.68 -28.97 -18.68
CA ASN A 270 -9.09 -28.82 -19.07
C ASN A 270 -10.07 -28.29 -18.01
N TRP A 271 -10.13 -26.96 -17.90
CA TRP A 271 -11.31 -26.28 -17.36
C TRP A 271 -12.42 -26.35 -18.43
N ASN A 272 -13.23 -27.40 -18.40
CA ASN A 272 -14.46 -27.44 -19.20
C ASN A 272 -15.52 -26.59 -18.49
N SER A 273 -15.91 -25.47 -19.11
CA SER A 273 -16.88 -24.48 -18.61
C SER A 273 -18.33 -25.01 -18.43
N ASN A 274 -18.58 -26.31 -18.53
CA ASN A 274 -19.92 -26.89 -18.60
C ASN A 274 -20.34 -27.72 -17.38
N GLN A 275 -19.61 -27.67 -16.25
CA GLN A 275 -19.99 -28.42 -15.03
C GLN A 275 -20.25 -27.57 -13.79
N ALA A 276 -20.44 -26.27 -13.93
CA ALA A 276 -20.92 -25.43 -12.83
C ALA A 276 -22.46 -25.48 -12.75
N THR A 277 -23.02 -26.57 -12.23
CA THR A 277 -24.43 -26.54 -11.78
C THR A 277 -24.50 -25.76 -10.47
N ARG A 278 -25.19 -24.62 -10.49
CA ARG A 278 -25.50 -23.83 -9.30
C ARG A 278 -26.19 -24.71 -8.25
N PRO A 279 -25.77 -24.71 -6.97
CA PRO A 279 -26.58 -25.30 -5.92
C PRO A 279 -27.88 -24.49 -5.76
N PRO A 280 -29.03 -25.14 -5.50
CA PRO A 280 -30.29 -24.45 -5.28
C PRO A 280 -30.21 -23.62 -3.99
N CYS A 281 -30.75 -22.40 -4.05
CA CYS A 281 -31.02 -21.61 -2.86
C CYS A 281 -31.99 -22.41 -1.98
N MET A 282 -31.59 -22.70 -0.74
CA MET A 282 -32.49 -23.29 0.25
C MET A 282 -33.45 -22.23 0.81
N PRO A 283 -34.65 -22.65 1.27
CA PRO A 283 -35.83 -21.82 1.50
C PRO A 283 -35.69 -20.79 2.62
#